data_AF-A0A7Y3FCP2-F1
#
_entry.id   AF-A0A7Y3FCP2-F1
#
_cell.length_a   1.000
_cell.length_b   1.000
_cell.length_c   1.000
_cell.angle_alpha   90.00
_cell.angle_beta   90.00
_cell.angle_gamma   90.00
#
_symmetry.space_group_name_H-M   'P 1'
#
loop_
_entity.id
_entity.type
_entity.pdbx_description
1 polymer ?
#
loop_
_entity_poly.entity_id
_entity_poly.type
_entity_poly.pdbx_seq_one_letter_code
_entity_poly.pdbx_strand_id
1 'polypeptide(L)' 'MSHMRYQLIGLIGFIVAGVLFTIVGVRAGDLLTTLGSVIWTLSCLIWLIPFIKR' A
#
# COMPACT_ATOMS: atom_id res chain seq x y z
N MET A 1 -9.20 6.16 22.42
CA MET A 1 -8.28 6.62 21.34
C MET A 1 -7.23 5.53 21.11
N SER A 2 -7.35 4.63 20.11
CA SER A 2 -6.24 3.71 19.79
C SER A 2 -6.38 3.02 18.42
N HIS A 3 -7.49 2.34 18.13
CA HIS A 3 -7.59 1.50 16.92
C HIS A 3 -7.43 2.23 15.58
N MET A 4 -8.06 3.40 15.42
CA MET A 4 -8.02 4.14 14.16
C MET A 4 -6.61 4.64 13.81
N ARG A 5 -5.82 5.05 14.81
CA ARG A 5 -4.42 5.46 14.60
C ARG A 5 -3.54 4.28 14.19
N TYR A 6 -3.71 3.12 14.82
CA TYR A 6 -2.96 1.91 14.45
C TYR A 6 -3.31 1.42 13.04
N GLN A 7 -4.59 1.46 12.66
CA GLN A 7 -5.02 1.15 11.30
C GLN A 7 -4.39 2.10 10.28
N LEU A 8 -4.38 3.41 10.56
CA LEU A 8 -3.80 4.41 9.66
C LEU A 8 -2.28 4.23 9.51
N ILE A 9 -1.55 4.02 10.61
CA ILE A 9 -0.11 3.77 10.59
C ILE A 9 0.21 2.49 9.82
N GLY A 10 -0.57 1.42 10.04
CA GLY A 10 -0.44 0.17 9.30
C GLY A 10 -0.68 0.36 7.79
N LEU A 11 -1.73 1.10 7.42
CA LEU A 11 -2.05 1.38 6.02
C LEU A 11 -0.93 2.19 5.33
N ILE A 12 -0.38 3.19 6.01
CA ILE A 12 0.76 3.96 5.51
C ILE A 12 1.98 3.05 5.33
N GLY A 13 2.26 2.18 6.30
CA GLY A 13 3.34 1.19 6.19
C GLY A 13 3.16 0.26 4.98
N PHE A 14 1.94 -0.21 4.74
CA PHE A 14 1.63 -1.04 3.58
C PHE A 14 1.78 -0.30 2.25
N ILE A 15 1.39 0.98 2.18
CA ILE A 15 1.61 1.80 0.98
C ILE A 15 3.12 1.93 0.69
N VAL A 16 3.94 2.23 1.71
CA VAL A 16 5.39 2.33 1.54
C VAL A 16 5.99 0.99 1.09
N ALA A 17 5.58 -0.12 1.71
CA ALA A 17 6.02 -1.46 1.31
C ALA A 17 5.63 -1.78 -0.14
N GLY A 18 4.40 -1.48 -0.54
CA GLY A 18 3.90 -1.65 -1.90
C GLY A 18 4.76 -0.91 -2.93
N VAL A 19 5.09 0.37 -2.66
CA VAL A 19 5.98 1.16 -3.53
C VAL A 19 7.37 0.54 -3.65
N LEU A 20 7.97 0.09 -2.53
CA LEU A 20 9.28 -0.55 -2.55
C LEU A 20 9.26 -1.86 -3.37
N PHE A 21 8.25 -2.70 -3.18
CA PHE A 21 8.09 -3.94 -3.95
C PHE A 21 7.86 -3.68 -5.44
N THR A 22 7.13 -2.62 -5.79
CA THR A 22 6.98 -2.21 -7.19
C THR A 22 8.33 -1.82 -7.78
N ILE A 23 9.14 -1.02 -7.08
CA ILE A 23 10.49 -0.64 -7.56
C ILE A 23 11.38 -1.86 -7.73
N VAL A 24 11.37 -2.79 -6.77
CA VAL A 24 12.15 -4.04 -6.85
C VAL A 24 11.68 -4.91 -8.00
N GLY A 25 10.37 -5.10 -8.15
CA GLY A 25 9.76 -5.90 -9.22
C GLY A 25 10.14 -5.37 -10.60
N VAL A 26 10.06 -4.05 -10.81
CA VAL A 26 10.46 -3.40 -12.07
C VAL A 26 11.96 -3.61 -12.34
N ARG A 27 12.82 -3.46 -11.33
CA ARG A 27 14.27 -3.69 -11.47
C ARG A 27 14.63 -5.15 -11.76
N ALA A 28 13.87 -6.09 -11.20
CA ALA A 28 14.07 -7.51 -11.40
C ALA A 28 13.47 -8.02 -12.72
N GLY A 29 12.68 -7.20 -13.43
CA GLY A 29 11.89 -7.64 -14.59
C GLY A 29 10.77 -8.61 -14.21
N ASP A 30 10.41 -8.70 -12.92
CA ASP A 30 9.35 -9.56 -12.43
C ASP A 30 8.00 -8.84 -12.54
N LEU A 31 7.32 -9.11 -13.65
CA LEU A 31 6.02 -8.54 -13.95
C LEU A 31 4.97 -8.93 -12.90
N LEU A 32 5.05 -10.14 -12.33
CA LEU A 32 4.05 -10.64 -11.38
C LEU A 32 4.16 -9.90 -10.05
N THR A 33 5.37 -9.74 -9.53
CA THR A 33 5.63 -8.95 -8.32
C THR A 33 5.27 -7.48 -8.53
N THR A 34 5.56 -6.93 -9.71
CA THR A 34 5.23 -5.55 -10.06
C THR A 34 3.72 -5.32 -10.07
N LEU A 35 2.95 -6.16 -10.78
CA LEU A 35 1.49 -6.03 -10.84
C LEU A 35 0.83 -6.26 -9.48
N GLY A 36 1.29 -7.28 -8.74
CA GLY A 36 0.77 -7.56 -7.40
C GLY A 36 0.96 -6.40 -6.44
N SER A 37 2.16 -5.80 -6.44
CA SER A 37 2.46 -4.64 -5.58
C SER A 37 1.71 -3.37 -5.99
N VAL A 38 1.49 -3.15 -7.29
CA VAL A 38 0.66 -2.03 -7.78
C VAL A 38 -0.79 -2.19 -7.34
N ILE A 39 -1.39 -3.36 -7.56
CA ILE A 39 -2.78 -3.64 -7.14
C ILE A 39 -2.92 -3.46 -5.63
N TRP A 40 -1.99 -4.01 -4.85
CA TRP A 40 -1.99 -3.87 -3.40
C TRP A 40 -1.93 -2.41 -2.96
N THR A 41 -1.01 -1.62 -3.53
CA THR A 41 -0.86 -0.20 -3.20
C THR A 41 -2.16 0.57 -3.49
N LEU A 42 -2.81 0.32 -4.63
CA LEU A 42 -4.09 0.94 -4.97
C LEU A 42 -5.20 0.53 -4.00
N SER A 43 -5.27 -0.74 -3.60
CA SER A 43 -6.23 -1.20 -2.59
C SER A 43 -6.02 -0.49 -1.24
N CYS A 44 -4.76 -0.29 -0.81
CA CYS A 44 -4.46 0.47 0.39
C CYS A 44 -4.89 1.93 0.28
N LEU A 45 -4.73 2.58 -0.89
CA LEU A 45 -5.21 3.95 -1.12
C LEU A 45 -6.73 4.06 -1.08
N ILE A 46 -7.45 3.10 -1.67
CA ILE A 46 -8.92 3.06 -1.61
C ILE A 46 -9.38 2.91 -0.16
N TRP A 47 -8.71 2.07 0.61
CA TRP A 47 -9.05 1.85 2.02
C TRP A 47 -8.76 3.07 2.90
N LEU A 48 -7.90 3.99 2.46
CA LEU A 48 -7.61 5.25 3.13
C LEU A 48 -8.76 6.28 2.99
N ILE A 49 -9.55 6.21 1.92
CA ILE A 49 -10.64 7.17 1.60
C ILE A 49 -11.60 7.40 2.79
N PRO A 50 -12.18 6.35 3.43
CA PRO A 50 -13.09 6.55 4.56
C PRO A 50 -12.42 7.14 5.81
N PHE A 51 -11.09 7.07 5.93
CA PHE A 51 -10.36 7.68 7.04
C PHE A 51 -10.07 9.17 6.82
N ILE A 52 -9.96 9.61 5.56
CA ILE A 52 -9.72 11.02 5.21
C ILE A 52 -11.03 11.83 5.18
N LYS A 53 -12.13 11.23 4.70
CA LYS A 53 -13.43 11.90 4.56
C LYS A 53 -14.29 11.93 5.85
N ARG A 54 -13.70 11.61 7.00
CA ARG A 54 -14.42 11.57 8.28
C ARG A 54 -14.40 12.91 8.99
#